data_AF-D9R6A4-F1
#
_entry.id   AF-D9R6A4-F1
#
_cell.length_a   1.000
_cell.length_b   1.000
_cell.length_c   1.000
_cell.angle_alpha   90.00
_cell.angle_beta   90.00
_cell.angle_gamma   90.00
#
_symmetry.space_group_name_H-M   'P 1'
#
loop_
_entity.id
_entity.type
_entity.pdbx_description
1 polymer ?
#
loop_
_entity_poly.entity_id
_entity_poly.type
_entity_poly.pdbx_seq_one_letter_code
_entity_poly.pdbx_strand_id
1 'polypeptide(L)'
;MRKALIVGINNYPNSPLSGCINDANEIASMLERNEDGTKNFFVKRAIDVQSKGDLKGLIHECFSGNDDIALLYFSGHGYIDSIGGYLVTPDFAPNDYGVSMHEILTIVNDSKCKNKIVILDCCHSGFMGGINTSGQNTATIAEGVTILTASRSDQYAIETDGRGVFTSLLIEAINGGAADVTGHITPSGIYAYIDKSLGPWEQRPVFKTNVTRFLPIRTVKAQVNIEVLKKLTQYFIDSSDEMGLNPSFEPTNSVDVEHKVIEPYADLNNVAIFSDLQKLEGVGLVVPCGEEHMYYAAMNSKTCKLTSAGRHYWRLVKEEII
;
A
#
# COMPACT_ATOMS: atom_id res chain seq x y z
N MET A 1 -12.89 14.44 -3.44
CA MET A 1 -13.37 13.19 -4.09
C MET A 1 -12.17 12.39 -4.58
N ARG A 2 -12.33 11.08 -4.81
CA ARG A 2 -11.27 10.17 -5.26
C ARG A 2 -11.73 9.40 -6.48
N LYS A 3 -11.01 9.48 -7.60
CA LYS A 3 -11.37 8.79 -8.85
C LYS A 3 -10.23 7.93 -9.36
N ALA A 4 -10.57 6.83 -10.00
CA ALA A 4 -9.59 5.93 -10.60
C ALA A 4 -10.06 5.44 -11.97
N LEU A 5 -9.18 5.48 -12.96
CA LEU A 5 -9.32 4.81 -14.23
C LEU A 5 -8.49 3.53 -14.19
N ILE A 6 -9.14 2.40 -14.41
CA ILE A 6 -8.53 1.08 -14.35
C ILE A 6 -8.67 0.43 -15.71
N VAL A 7 -7.55 0.24 -16.40
CA VAL A 7 -7.48 -0.22 -17.78
C VAL A 7 -6.82 -1.59 -17.83
N GLY A 8 -7.45 -2.52 -18.55
CA GLY A 8 -6.90 -3.84 -18.86
C GLY A 8 -7.19 -4.19 -20.31
N ILE A 9 -6.15 -4.49 -21.09
CA ILE A 9 -6.30 -4.85 -22.51
C ILE A 9 -5.71 -6.23 -22.75
N ASN A 10 -6.55 -7.16 -23.21
CA ASN A 10 -6.14 -8.51 -23.62
C ASN A 10 -6.16 -8.65 -25.15
N ASN A 11 -7.18 -8.07 -25.79
CA ASN A 11 -7.50 -8.37 -27.19
C ASN A 11 -6.68 -7.51 -28.17
N TYR A 12 -5.42 -7.92 -28.38
CA TYR A 12 -4.56 -7.39 -29.43
C TYR A 12 -4.59 -8.31 -30.67
N PRO A 13 -4.74 -7.77 -31.90
CA PRO A 13 -4.95 -8.59 -33.10
C PRO A 13 -3.91 -9.69 -33.37
N ASN A 14 -2.63 -9.44 -33.05
CA ASN A 14 -1.51 -10.35 -33.37
C ASN A 14 -0.69 -10.78 -32.14
N SER A 15 -1.08 -10.37 -30.93
CA SER A 15 -0.36 -10.68 -29.70
C SER A 15 -1.28 -10.59 -28.47
N PRO A 16 -2.32 -11.44 -28.39
CA PRO A 16 -3.29 -11.37 -27.31
C PRO A 16 -2.63 -11.69 -25.95
N LEU A 17 -3.17 -11.07 -24.89
CA LEU A 17 -2.87 -11.37 -23.49
C LEU A 17 -4.08 -12.02 -22.83
N SER A 18 -3.90 -12.65 -21.67
CA SER A 18 -4.97 -13.33 -20.94
C SER A 18 -5.21 -12.76 -19.54
N GLY A 19 -4.18 -12.22 -18.87
CA GLY A 19 -4.25 -11.75 -17.48
C GLY A 19 -4.77 -10.32 -17.25
N CYS A 20 -4.56 -9.40 -18.19
CA CYS A 20 -4.71 -7.95 -17.93
C CYS A 20 -6.12 -7.51 -17.56
N ILE A 21 -7.15 -8.17 -18.13
CA ILE A 21 -8.55 -7.91 -17.77
C ILE A 21 -8.86 -8.38 -16.35
N ASN A 22 -8.35 -9.56 -15.96
CA ASN A 22 -8.54 -10.07 -14.61
C ASN A 22 -7.89 -9.12 -13.60
N ASP A 23 -6.66 -8.70 -13.87
CA ASP A 23 -5.89 -7.77 -13.05
C ASP A 23 -6.63 -6.45 -12.86
N ALA A 24 -7.12 -5.85 -13.96
CA ALA A 24 -7.90 -4.62 -13.93
C ALA A 24 -9.19 -4.79 -13.09
N ASN A 25 -9.90 -5.91 -13.22
CA ASN A 25 -11.12 -6.16 -12.44
C ASN A 25 -10.86 -6.32 -10.94
N GLU A 26 -9.78 -7.00 -10.58
CA GLU A 26 -9.39 -7.23 -9.19
C GLU A 26 -8.94 -5.93 -8.52
N ILE A 27 -8.05 -5.18 -9.16
CA ILE A 27 -7.60 -3.86 -8.70
C ILE A 27 -8.78 -2.89 -8.57
N ALA A 28 -9.68 -2.84 -9.56
CA ALA A 28 -10.86 -1.99 -9.51
C ALA A 28 -11.75 -2.32 -8.31
N SER A 29 -12.01 -3.60 -8.06
CA SER A 29 -12.86 -4.04 -6.96
C SER A 29 -12.26 -3.70 -5.59
N MET A 30 -10.94 -3.82 -5.44
CA MET A 30 -10.24 -3.43 -4.20
C MET A 30 -10.22 -1.91 -3.98
N LEU A 31 -10.10 -1.11 -5.04
CA LEU A 31 -10.07 0.35 -4.92
C LEU A 31 -11.47 0.96 -4.76
N GLU A 32 -12.53 0.29 -5.21
CA GLU A 32 -13.90 0.77 -5.04
C GLU A 32 -14.28 0.94 -3.56
N ARG A 33 -13.79 0.08 -2.66
CA ARG A 33 -14.17 0.09 -1.24
C ARG A 33 -12.98 -0.14 -0.30
N ASN A 34 -13.05 0.49 0.87
CA ASN A 34 -12.22 0.09 2.01
C ASN A 34 -12.70 -1.27 2.54
N GLU A 35 -11.89 -1.91 3.40
CA GLU A 35 -12.28 -3.21 3.98
C GLU A 35 -13.58 -3.13 4.81
N ASP A 36 -13.85 -1.98 5.45
CA ASP A 36 -15.09 -1.72 6.20
C ASP A 36 -16.34 -1.53 5.30
N GLY A 37 -16.19 -1.64 3.98
CA GLY A 37 -17.25 -1.50 3.00
C GLY A 37 -17.56 -0.06 2.59
N THR A 38 -16.95 0.96 3.21
CA THR A 38 -17.13 2.36 2.80
C THR A 38 -16.59 2.60 1.40
N LYS A 39 -17.22 3.53 0.65
CA LYS A 39 -16.78 3.90 -0.71
C LYS A 39 -15.42 4.58 -0.63
N ASN A 40 -14.44 4.07 -1.38
CA ASN A 40 -13.08 4.61 -1.42
C ASN A 40 -12.85 5.42 -2.71
N PHE A 41 -12.88 4.77 -3.88
CA PHE A 41 -12.79 5.45 -5.20
C PHE A 41 -14.07 5.34 -6.03
N PHE A 42 -14.35 6.39 -6.80
CA PHE A 42 -15.19 6.32 -8.00
C PHE A 42 -14.36 5.72 -9.13
N VAL A 43 -14.57 4.43 -9.39
CA VAL A 43 -13.77 3.66 -10.35
C VAL A 43 -14.46 3.62 -11.71
N LYS A 44 -13.72 3.95 -12.77
CA LYS A 44 -14.07 3.71 -14.17
C LYS A 44 -13.23 2.55 -14.69
N ARG A 45 -13.86 1.40 -14.91
CA ARG A 45 -13.22 0.24 -15.56
C ARG A 45 -13.28 0.43 -17.08
N ALA A 46 -12.15 0.33 -17.77
CA ALA A 46 -12.06 0.41 -19.22
C ALA A 46 -11.31 -0.83 -19.74
N ILE A 47 -12.08 -1.83 -20.15
CA ILE A 47 -11.58 -3.14 -20.56
C ILE A 47 -11.53 -3.20 -22.09
N ASP A 48 -10.45 -3.77 -22.65
CA ASP A 48 -10.23 -3.91 -24.10
C ASP A 48 -10.53 -2.62 -24.87
N VAL A 49 -9.95 -1.51 -24.42
CA VAL A 49 -10.01 -0.25 -25.16
C VAL A 49 -9.38 -0.46 -26.54
N GLN A 50 -10.15 -0.20 -27.60
CA GLN A 50 -9.78 -0.60 -28.96
C GLN A 50 -8.82 0.38 -29.63
N SER A 51 -8.85 1.66 -29.26
CA SER A 51 -8.07 2.70 -29.93
C SER A 51 -7.22 3.55 -28.99
N LYS A 52 -6.11 4.06 -29.54
CA LYS A 52 -5.26 5.07 -28.91
C LYS A 52 -6.04 6.31 -28.52
N GLY A 53 -6.96 6.75 -29.39
CA GLY A 53 -7.80 7.94 -29.17
C GLY A 53 -8.71 7.79 -27.96
N ASP A 54 -9.37 6.64 -27.83
CA ASP A 54 -10.24 6.33 -26.70
C ASP A 54 -9.47 6.25 -25.39
N LEU A 55 -8.33 5.53 -25.38
CA LEU A 55 -7.49 5.42 -24.20
C LEU A 55 -7.01 6.80 -23.73
N LYS A 56 -6.53 7.62 -24.66
CA LYS A 56 -6.09 8.99 -24.38
C LYS A 56 -7.22 9.85 -23.81
N GLY A 57 -8.43 9.77 -24.40
CA GLY A 57 -9.61 10.48 -23.92
C GLY A 57 -9.97 10.11 -22.47
N LEU A 58 -9.93 8.82 -22.15
CA LEU A 58 -10.15 8.31 -20.79
C LEU A 58 -9.10 8.84 -19.81
N ILE A 59 -7.81 8.85 -20.21
CA ILE A 59 -6.73 9.37 -19.37
C ILE A 59 -6.91 10.86 -19.09
N HIS A 60 -7.27 11.67 -20.10
CA HIS A 60 -7.58 13.09 -19.90
C HIS A 60 -8.76 13.29 -18.94
N GLU A 61 -9.84 12.52 -19.09
CA GLU A 61 -10.99 12.58 -18.19
C GLU A 61 -10.58 12.22 -16.75
N CYS A 62 -9.77 11.17 -16.59
CA CYS A 62 -9.25 10.71 -15.31
C CYS A 62 -8.42 11.78 -14.60
N PHE A 63 -7.63 12.59 -15.30
CA PHE A 63 -6.81 13.63 -14.68
C PHE A 63 -7.38 15.05 -14.79
N SER A 64 -8.59 15.21 -15.33
CA SER A 64 -9.33 16.49 -15.31
C SER A 64 -9.79 16.88 -13.89
N GLY A 65 -10.27 18.11 -13.68
CA GLY A 65 -10.86 18.52 -12.39
C GLY A 65 -9.83 18.79 -11.28
N ASN A 66 -10.30 18.77 -10.02
CA ASN A 66 -9.53 19.14 -8.81
C ASN A 66 -9.82 18.16 -7.65
N ASP A 67 -9.76 16.86 -7.96
CA ASP A 67 -10.00 15.78 -7.00
C ASP A 67 -8.85 15.64 -5.98
N ASP A 68 -9.11 14.98 -4.85
CA ASP A 68 -8.07 14.75 -3.83
C ASP A 68 -7.07 13.70 -4.32
N ILE A 69 -7.55 12.67 -5.02
CA ILE A 69 -6.74 11.65 -5.69
C ILE A 69 -7.34 11.32 -7.05
N ALA A 70 -6.52 11.35 -8.09
CA ALA A 70 -6.77 10.75 -9.39
C ALA A 70 -5.76 9.62 -9.62
N LEU A 71 -6.23 8.41 -9.94
CA LEU A 71 -5.40 7.24 -10.12
C LEU A 71 -5.60 6.62 -11.51
N LEU A 72 -4.51 6.34 -12.21
CA LEU A 72 -4.50 5.49 -13.40
C LEU A 72 -3.83 4.17 -13.06
N TYR A 73 -4.52 3.05 -13.28
CA TYR A 73 -3.92 1.73 -13.37
C TYR A 73 -4.04 1.24 -14.81
N PHE A 74 -2.95 0.73 -15.38
CA PHE A 74 -2.95 0.13 -16.71
C PHE A 74 -2.24 -1.22 -16.68
N SER A 75 -2.89 -2.26 -17.19
CA SER A 75 -2.29 -3.56 -17.50
C SER A 75 -2.49 -3.88 -18.99
N GLY A 76 -1.40 -4.25 -19.67
CA GLY A 76 -1.41 -4.52 -21.12
C GLY A 76 -0.01 -4.53 -21.72
N HIS A 77 0.07 -4.40 -23.05
CA HIS A 77 1.36 -4.27 -23.74
C HIS A 77 1.98 -2.88 -23.55
N GLY A 78 3.30 -2.87 -23.41
CA GLY A 78 4.13 -1.66 -23.43
C GLY A 78 5.24 -1.82 -24.45
N TYR A 79 5.63 -0.72 -25.10
CA TYR A 79 6.66 -0.70 -26.13
C TYR A 79 7.61 0.48 -25.92
N ILE A 80 8.90 0.30 -26.24
CA ILE A 80 9.90 1.37 -26.28
C ILE A 80 10.49 1.44 -27.69
N ASP A 81 10.59 2.65 -28.22
CA ASP A 81 11.40 2.94 -29.40
C ASP A 81 12.51 3.96 -29.07
N SER A 82 13.16 4.53 -30.10
CA SER A 82 14.21 5.53 -29.94
C SER A 82 13.74 6.87 -29.36
N ILE A 83 12.43 7.13 -29.34
CA ILE A 83 11.80 8.39 -28.94
C ILE A 83 11.20 8.26 -27.54
N GLY A 84 10.61 7.11 -27.21
CA GLY A 84 10.20 6.82 -25.84
C GLY A 84 9.33 5.59 -25.65
N GLY A 85 8.60 5.57 -24.53
CA GLY A 85 7.72 4.49 -24.11
C GLY A 85 6.25 4.74 -24.44
N TYR A 86 5.51 3.69 -24.72
CA TYR A 86 4.11 3.72 -25.13
C TYR A 86 3.28 2.68 -24.38
N LEU A 87 2.05 3.05 -24.01
CA LEU A 87 1.00 2.10 -23.66
C LEU A 87 0.34 1.65 -24.96
N VAL A 88 0.50 0.38 -25.31
CA VAL A 88 0.10 -0.14 -26.63
C VAL A 88 -1.40 -0.38 -26.67
N THR A 89 -2.03 0.05 -27.76
CA THR A 89 -3.46 -0.16 -28.04
C THR A 89 -3.69 -1.13 -29.21
N PRO A 90 -4.86 -1.78 -29.31
CA PRO A 90 -5.14 -2.75 -30.38
C PRO A 90 -5.05 -2.21 -31.81
N ASP A 91 -5.26 -0.91 -32.00
CA ASP A 91 -5.12 -0.18 -33.27
C ASP A 91 -3.67 0.18 -33.64
N PHE A 92 -2.67 -0.44 -33.00
CA PHE A 92 -1.27 -0.17 -33.29
C PHE A 92 -0.92 -0.37 -34.78
N ALA A 93 -0.05 0.49 -35.28
CA ALA A 93 0.48 0.47 -36.62
C ALA A 93 2.00 0.73 -36.59
N PRO A 94 2.74 0.44 -37.69
CA PRO A 94 4.16 0.81 -37.77
C PRO A 94 4.37 2.30 -37.45
N ASN A 95 5.19 2.59 -36.45
CA ASN A 95 5.46 3.93 -35.90
C ASN A 95 4.28 4.64 -35.20
N ASP A 96 3.17 3.94 -34.93
CA ASP A 96 2.11 4.41 -34.05
C ASP A 96 1.65 3.28 -33.12
N TYR A 97 2.27 3.20 -31.95
CA TYR A 97 2.09 2.06 -31.05
C TYR A 97 0.94 2.23 -30.05
N GLY A 98 0.53 3.47 -29.78
CA GLY A 98 -0.47 3.78 -28.75
C GLY A 98 -0.19 5.11 -28.05
N VAL A 99 -0.58 5.23 -26.78
CA VAL A 99 -0.47 6.48 -26.01
C VAL A 99 0.95 6.61 -25.45
N SER A 100 1.64 7.71 -25.80
CA SER A 100 2.99 7.96 -25.29
C SER A 100 2.98 8.19 -23.78
N MET A 101 3.86 7.51 -23.05
CA MET A 101 4.05 7.72 -21.62
C MET A 101 4.51 9.16 -21.31
N HIS A 102 5.13 9.87 -22.27
CA HIS A 102 5.46 11.28 -22.14
C HIS A 102 4.23 12.18 -22.16
N GLU A 103 3.29 11.87 -23.05
CA GLU A 103 2.01 12.55 -23.11
C GLU A 103 1.21 12.30 -21.82
N ILE A 104 1.22 11.07 -21.30
CA ILE A 104 0.58 10.74 -20.01
C ILE A 104 1.22 11.55 -18.88
N LEU A 105 2.55 11.62 -18.80
CA LEU A 105 3.25 12.41 -17.79
C LEU A 105 2.88 13.90 -17.89
N THR A 106 2.76 14.44 -19.10
CA THR A 106 2.34 15.83 -19.33
C THR A 106 0.92 16.06 -18.82
N ILE A 107 -0.04 15.19 -19.19
CA ILE A 107 -1.43 15.24 -18.71
C ILE A 107 -1.48 15.19 -17.17
N VAL A 108 -0.69 14.30 -16.58
CA VAL A 108 -0.62 14.10 -15.13
C VAL A 108 -0.02 15.32 -14.42
N ASN A 109 1.06 15.89 -14.96
CA ASN A 109 1.70 17.08 -14.40
C ASN A 109 0.79 18.31 -14.47
N ASP A 110 0.03 18.47 -15.57
CA ASP A 110 -0.89 19.60 -15.78
C ASP A 110 -2.21 19.46 -15.01
N SER A 111 -2.46 18.29 -14.42
CA SER A 111 -3.66 18.03 -13.62
C SER A 111 -3.71 18.91 -12.37
N LYS A 112 -4.88 19.51 -12.12
CA LYS A 112 -5.17 20.24 -10.87
C LYS A 112 -5.56 19.34 -9.71
N CYS A 113 -5.64 18.02 -9.90
CA CYS A 113 -5.86 17.09 -8.78
C CYS A 113 -4.72 17.21 -7.77
N LYS A 114 -5.01 17.02 -6.49
CA LYS A 114 -4.01 17.17 -5.42
C LYS A 114 -2.98 16.06 -5.45
N ASN A 115 -3.43 14.82 -5.66
CA ASN A 115 -2.57 13.65 -5.78
C ASN A 115 -2.89 12.93 -7.09
N LYS A 116 -1.85 12.67 -7.90
CA LYS A 116 -1.95 11.97 -9.18
C LYS A 116 -1.09 10.72 -9.10
N ILE A 117 -1.73 9.57 -9.18
CA ILE A 117 -1.06 8.28 -9.03
C ILE A 117 -1.14 7.55 -10.36
N VAL A 118 0.00 7.10 -10.88
CA VAL A 118 0.05 6.26 -12.08
C VAL A 118 0.71 4.94 -11.71
N ILE A 119 -0.01 3.85 -11.91
CA ILE A 119 0.45 2.49 -11.71
C ILE A 119 0.43 1.79 -13.07
N LEU A 120 1.60 1.40 -13.58
CA LEU A 120 1.71 0.71 -14.87
C LEU A 120 2.21 -0.71 -14.67
N ASP A 121 1.42 -1.69 -15.10
CA ASP A 121 1.80 -3.08 -15.24
C ASP A 121 1.89 -3.45 -16.72
N CYS A 122 2.95 -2.98 -17.37
CA CYS A 122 3.27 -3.40 -18.73
C CYS A 122 4.77 -3.59 -18.89
N CYS A 123 5.16 -4.46 -19.85
CA CYS A 123 6.55 -4.59 -20.25
C CYS A 123 7.12 -3.22 -20.60
N HIS A 124 8.35 -2.95 -20.21
CA HIS A 124 9.04 -1.70 -20.50
C HIS A 124 8.44 -0.43 -19.84
N SER A 125 7.46 -0.57 -18.94
CA SER A 125 6.87 0.57 -18.21
C SER A 125 7.84 1.32 -17.30
N GLY A 126 8.95 0.70 -16.90
CA GLY A 126 10.08 1.36 -16.23
C GLY A 126 10.62 2.58 -16.98
N PHE A 127 10.44 2.66 -18.30
CA PHE A 127 10.80 3.84 -19.09
C PHE A 127 9.99 5.06 -18.72
N MET A 128 8.74 4.94 -18.21
CA MET A 128 7.97 6.11 -17.74
C MET A 128 8.70 6.89 -16.65
N GLY A 129 9.47 6.19 -15.81
CA GLY A 129 10.34 6.83 -14.84
C GLY A 129 11.48 7.62 -15.48
N GLY A 130 11.94 7.27 -16.68
CA GLY A 130 13.05 7.90 -17.39
C GLY A 130 12.68 8.97 -18.43
N ILE A 131 11.40 9.35 -18.54
CA ILE A 131 10.93 10.21 -19.64
C ILE A 131 11.36 11.66 -19.49
N ASN A 132 12.13 12.16 -20.44
CA ASN A 132 12.71 13.49 -20.44
C ASN A 132 11.77 14.51 -21.09
N THR A 133 11.57 15.67 -20.48
CA THR A 133 10.79 16.77 -21.08
C THR A 133 11.63 17.85 -21.75
N SER A 134 12.96 17.89 -21.55
CA SER A 134 13.80 19.01 -22.04
C SER A 134 15.29 18.66 -22.23
N GLY A 135 15.65 17.43 -22.63
CA GLY A 135 17.07 17.07 -22.89
C GLY A 135 17.95 16.88 -21.64
N GLN A 136 17.36 16.62 -20.48
CA GLN A 136 18.06 16.13 -19.27
C GLN A 136 17.71 14.67 -19.03
N ASN A 137 18.60 13.88 -18.41
CA ASN A 137 18.47 12.42 -18.16
C ASN A 137 17.40 12.02 -17.11
N THR A 138 16.44 12.88 -16.75
CA THR A 138 15.44 12.58 -15.71
C THR A 138 14.06 13.18 -15.99
N ALA A 139 13.00 12.40 -15.70
CA ALA A 139 11.62 12.87 -15.71
C ALA A 139 11.36 13.96 -14.66
N THR A 140 10.83 15.09 -15.12
CA THR A 140 10.33 16.16 -14.23
C THR A 140 8.91 15.80 -13.80
N ILE A 141 8.73 15.58 -12.51
CA ILE A 141 7.48 15.14 -11.90
C ILE A 141 6.94 16.28 -11.04
N ALA A 142 5.73 16.77 -11.33
CA ALA A 142 5.11 17.86 -10.60
C ALA A 142 4.72 17.45 -9.17
N GLU A 143 4.45 18.44 -8.31
CA GLU A 143 3.95 18.20 -6.95
C GLU A 143 2.66 17.37 -6.98
N GLY A 144 2.54 16.44 -6.04
CA GLY A 144 1.40 15.54 -5.93
C GLY A 144 1.46 14.31 -6.82
N VAL A 145 2.49 14.14 -7.66
CA VAL A 145 2.57 13.01 -8.59
C VAL A 145 3.34 11.84 -7.98
N THR A 146 2.79 10.64 -8.15
CA THR A 146 3.44 9.36 -7.83
C THR A 146 3.32 8.41 -9.00
N ILE A 147 4.42 7.78 -9.37
CA ILE A 147 4.56 6.82 -10.46
C ILE A 147 5.12 5.53 -9.87
N LEU A 148 4.41 4.44 -10.09
CA LEU A 148 4.83 3.08 -9.73
C LEU A 148 4.71 2.20 -10.98
N THR A 149 5.80 1.60 -11.44
CA THR A 149 5.75 0.80 -12.68
C THR A 149 6.42 -0.56 -12.51
N ALA A 150 5.87 -1.59 -13.15
CA ALA A 150 6.51 -2.88 -13.29
C ALA A 150 7.84 -2.72 -14.05
N SER A 151 8.96 -2.98 -13.40
CA SER A 151 10.25 -2.91 -14.08
C SER A 151 10.46 -4.15 -14.93
N ARG A 152 10.38 -3.99 -16.24
CA ARG A 152 10.72 -5.06 -17.19
C ARG A 152 11.45 -4.42 -18.36
N SER A 153 12.74 -4.62 -18.49
CA SER A 153 13.49 -4.17 -19.68
C SER A 153 13.63 -5.28 -20.74
N ASP A 154 13.34 -6.55 -20.40
CA ASP A 154 13.92 -7.64 -21.19
C ASP A 154 13.35 -9.07 -20.98
N GLN A 155 12.29 -9.29 -20.18
CA GLN A 155 11.72 -10.65 -20.05
C GLN A 155 10.23 -10.71 -20.35
N TYR A 156 9.81 -11.79 -21.03
CA TYR A 156 8.40 -12.23 -21.08
C TYR A 156 7.88 -12.41 -19.66
N ALA A 157 6.62 -12.03 -19.40
CA ALA A 157 6.00 -12.15 -18.07
C ALA A 157 6.18 -13.59 -17.62
N ILE A 158 6.97 -13.81 -16.57
CA ILE A 158 6.82 -15.05 -15.83
C ILE A 158 5.45 -14.90 -15.18
N GLU A 159 4.46 -15.45 -15.86
CA GLU A 159 3.12 -15.59 -15.33
C GLU A 159 3.15 -16.78 -14.38
N THR A 160 2.99 -16.51 -13.09
CA THR A 160 2.65 -17.56 -12.13
C THR A 160 1.13 -17.54 -12.02
N ASP A 161 0.48 -18.65 -12.36
CA ASP A 161 -0.99 -18.77 -12.34
C ASP A 161 -1.75 -17.72 -13.18
N GLY A 162 -1.17 -17.29 -14.31
CA GLY A 162 -1.80 -16.34 -15.24
C GLY A 162 -1.74 -14.87 -14.82
N ARG A 163 -0.90 -14.52 -13.83
CA ARG A 163 -0.64 -13.13 -13.39
C ARG A 163 0.85 -12.82 -13.34
N GLY A 164 1.20 -11.57 -13.67
CA GLY A 164 2.57 -11.08 -13.55
C GLY A 164 2.99 -10.87 -12.09
N VAL A 165 4.25 -11.18 -11.76
CA VAL A 165 4.81 -11.06 -10.40
C VAL A 165 4.53 -9.70 -9.75
N PHE A 166 4.67 -8.60 -10.51
CA PHE A 166 4.41 -7.26 -10.00
C PHE A 166 2.95 -7.09 -9.57
N THR A 167 1.99 -7.49 -10.42
CA THR A 167 0.56 -7.35 -10.09
C THR A 167 0.15 -8.28 -8.96
N SER A 168 0.68 -9.50 -8.87
CA SER A 168 0.44 -10.39 -7.73
C SER A 168 0.85 -9.73 -6.41
N LEU A 169 2.08 -9.20 -6.34
CA LEU A 169 2.57 -8.52 -5.13
C LEU A 169 1.84 -7.19 -4.85
N LEU A 170 1.42 -6.47 -5.90
CA LEU A 170 0.59 -5.26 -5.76
C LEU A 170 -0.78 -5.59 -5.16
N ILE A 171 -1.40 -6.69 -5.59
CA ILE A 171 -2.69 -7.15 -5.06
C ILE A 171 -2.54 -7.55 -3.60
N GLU A 172 -1.52 -8.33 -3.25
CA GLU A 172 -1.22 -8.70 -1.86
C GLU A 172 -0.99 -7.46 -0.98
N ALA A 173 -0.22 -6.49 -1.48
CA ALA A 173 0.02 -5.22 -0.80
C ALA A 173 -1.29 -4.46 -0.52
N ILE A 174 -2.16 -4.31 -1.53
CA ILE A 174 -3.45 -3.62 -1.43
C ILE A 174 -4.46 -4.40 -0.56
N ASN A 175 -4.32 -5.73 -0.44
CA ASN A 175 -5.14 -6.55 0.45
C ASN A 175 -4.71 -6.53 1.92
N GLY A 176 -3.76 -5.69 2.28
CA GLY A 176 -3.34 -5.48 3.66
C GLY A 176 -1.90 -5.85 3.94
N GLY A 177 -1.21 -6.50 2.99
CA GLY A 177 0.22 -6.80 3.14
C GLY A 177 1.08 -5.55 3.35
N ALA A 178 0.67 -4.42 2.77
CA ALA A 178 1.33 -3.13 2.90
C ALA A 178 0.65 -2.17 3.90
N ALA A 179 -0.26 -2.66 4.74
CA ALA A 179 -0.93 -1.83 5.73
C ALA A 179 -0.01 -1.49 6.90
N ASP A 180 -0.04 -0.24 7.34
CA ASP A 180 0.56 0.14 8.63
C ASP A 180 -0.31 -0.35 9.82
N VAL A 181 0.14 -0.13 11.05
CA VAL A 181 -0.60 -0.60 12.25
C VAL A 181 -2.00 0.02 12.36
N THR A 182 -2.22 1.17 11.72
CA THR A 182 -3.50 1.89 11.68
C THR A 182 -4.38 1.45 10.51
N GLY A 183 -3.91 0.51 9.67
CA GLY A 183 -4.66 -0.04 8.54
C GLY A 183 -4.55 0.79 7.27
N HIS A 184 -3.67 1.79 7.19
CA HIS A 184 -3.51 2.59 5.99
C HIS A 184 -2.53 1.95 5.00
N ILE A 185 -2.94 1.87 3.72
CA ILE A 185 -2.10 1.40 2.62
C ILE A 185 -1.74 2.59 1.74
N THR A 186 -0.45 2.92 1.66
CA THR A 186 0.08 4.06 0.90
C THR A 186 0.91 3.60 -0.31
N PRO A 187 1.13 4.46 -1.33
CA PRO A 187 1.99 4.09 -2.47
C PRO A 187 3.42 3.71 -2.06
N SER A 188 3.99 4.39 -1.05
CA SER A 188 5.31 4.05 -0.51
C SER A 188 5.30 2.73 0.26
N GLY A 189 4.25 2.46 1.03
CA GLY A 189 4.06 1.17 1.70
C GLY A 189 3.97 0.01 0.70
N ILE A 190 3.24 0.21 -0.40
CA ILE A 190 3.15 -0.76 -1.50
C ILE A 190 4.52 -1.01 -2.13
N TYR A 191 5.27 0.04 -2.48
CA TYR A 191 6.62 -0.12 -3.01
C TYR A 191 7.53 -0.88 -2.02
N ALA A 192 7.52 -0.50 -0.75
CA ALA A 192 8.33 -1.14 0.29
C ALA A 192 7.96 -2.60 0.50
N TYR A 193 6.68 -2.96 0.36
CA TYR A 193 6.23 -4.35 0.40
C TYR A 193 6.78 -5.13 -0.79
N ILE A 194 6.57 -4.64 -2.02
CA ILE A 194 7.05 -5.29 -3.24
C ILE A 194 8.57 -5.45 -3.22
N ASP A 195 9.31 -4.40 -2.85
CA ASP A 195 10.79 -4.41 -2.78
C ASP A 195 11.34 -5.49 -1.83
N LYS A 196 10.67 -5.70 -0.69
CA LYS A 196 11.03 -6.72 0.31
C LYS A 196 10.72 -8.14 -0.14
N SER A 197 9.72 -8.31 -1.00
CA SER A 197 9.30 -9.61 -1.51
C SER A 197 10.16 -10.13 -2.66
N LEU A 198 11.14 -9.34 -3.12
CA LEU A 198 11.99 -9.68 -4.26
C LEU A 198 13.42 -10.02 -3.80
N GLY A 199 14.01 -11.08 -4.36
CA GLY A 199 15.39 -11.50 -4.15
C GLY A 199 16.43 -10.59 -4.84
N PRO A 200 17.73 -10.77 -4.56
CA PRO A 200 18.79 -9.86 -5.05
C PRO A 200 18.97 -9.82 -6.58
N TRP A 201 18.49 -10.85 -7.28
CA TRP A 201 18.57 -10.96 -8.75
C TRP A 201 17.27 -10.57 -9.45
N GLU A 202 16.23 -10.23 -8.69
CA GLU A 202 14.93 -9.85 -9.24
C GLU A 202 14.85 -8.34 -9.45
N GLN A 203 14.28 -7.94 -10.59
CA GLN A 203 14.17 -6.54 -10.96
C GLN A 203 13.17 -5.81 -10.07
N ARG A 204 13.60 -4.70 -9.47
CA ARG A 204 12.74 -3.85 -8.61
C ARG A 204 11.87 -2.94 -9.43
N PRO A 205 10.59 -2.72 -9.06
CA PRO A 205 9.73 -1.74 -9.73
C PRO A 205 10.33 -0.33 -9.68
N VAL A 206 9.96 0.54 -10.62
CA VAL A 206 10.32 1.94 -10.55
C VAL A 206 9.31 2.66 -9.68
N PHE A 207 9.79 3.34 -8.65
CA PHE A 207 8.99 4.23 -7.83
C PHE A 207 9.56 5.64 -7.90
N LYS A 208 8.75 6.58 -8.41
CA LYS A 208 9.08 8.00 -8.44
C LYS A 208 7.93 8.80 -7.88
N THR A 209 8.25 9.78 -7.05
CA THR A 209 7.21 10.56 -6.38
C THR A 209 7.74 11.94 -6.04
N ASN A 210 6.86 12.92 -6.13
CA ASN A 210 7.08 14.28 -5.66
C ASN A 210 5.86 14.70 -4.84
N VAL A 211 5.79 14.23 -3.59
CA VAL A 211 4.65 14.49 -2.69
C VAL A 211 5.16 14.98 -1.34
N THR A 212 4.39 15.86 -0.71
CA THR A 212 4.66 16.34 0.66
C THR A 212 4.11 15.38 1.72
N ARG A 213 3.06 14.61 1.38
CA ARG A 213 2.46 13.57 2.22
C ARG A 213 1.82 12.49 1.35
N PHE A 214 1.96 11.23 1.73
CA PHE A 214 1.20 10.15 1.11
C PHE A 214 -0.21 10.10 1.66
N LEU A 215 -1.21 10.16 0.77
CA LEU A 215 -2.57 9.77 1.12
C LEU A 215 -2.73 8.25 0.95
N PRO A 216 -3.44 7.57 1.87
CA PRO A 216 -3.73 6.14 1.71
C PRO A 216 -4.57 5.91 0.44
N ILE A 217 -4.21 4.91 -0.36
CA ILE A 217 -5.02 4.49 -1.52
C ILE A 217 -6.09 3.48 -1.15
N ARG A 218 -5.97 2.84 0.02
CA ARG A 218 -7.01 1.98 0.61
C ARG A 218 -6.80 1.93 2.11
N THR A 219 -7.89 1.79 2.85
CA THR A 219 -7.84 1.51 4.29
C THR A 219 -8.40 0.12 4.54
N VAL A 220 -7.66 -0.66 5.32
CA VAL A 220 -8.02 -1.98 5.82
C VAL A 220 -8.25 -1.90 7.34
N LYS A 221 -8.74 -2.98 7.94
CA LYS A 221 -8.91 -3.10 9.37
C LYS A 221 -7.57 -2.89 10.06
N ALA A 222 -7.52 -1.90 10.94
CA ALA A 222 -6.33 -1.63 11.74
C ALA A 222 -5.95 -2.87 12.55
N GLN A 223 -4.65 -3.17 12.61
CA GLN A 223 -4.14 -4.30 13.39
C GLN A 223 -4.37 -4.06 14.89
N VAL A 224 -4.32 -2.78 15.31
CA VAL A 224 -4.72 -2.33 16.63
C VAL A 224 -5.72 -1.18 16.50
N ASN A 225 -6.80 -1.24 17.28
CA ASN A 225 -7.78 -0.16 17.32
C ASN A 225 -7.11 1.15 17.77
N ILE A 226 -7.44 2.26 17.11
CA ILE A 226 -6.92 3.58 17.44
C ILE A 226 -7.12 3.96 18.91
N GLU A 227 -8.24 3.55 19.51
CA GLU A 227 -8.53 3.79 20.93
C GLU A 227 -7.59 3.02 21.87
N VAL A 228 -7.02 1.90 21.43
CA VAL A 228 -5.96 1.18 22.17
C VAL A 228 -4.62 1.91 22.01
N LEU A 229 -4.29 2.38 20.80
CA LEU A 229 -3.07 3.17 20.56
C LEU A 229 -3.05 4.44 21.41
N LYS A 230 -4.19 5.16 21.50
CA LYS A 230 -4.30 6.38 22.32
C LYS A 230 -4.04 6.16 23.81
N LYS A 231 -4.16 4.93 24.31
CA LYS A 231 -3.83 4.60 25.70
C LYS A 231 -2.33 4.38 25.94
N LEU A 232 -1.48 4.37 24.90
CA LEU A 232 -0.03 4.23 25.07
C LEU A 232 0.55 5.25 26.07
N THR A 233 0.08 6.49 26.02
CA THR A 233 0.53 7.57 26.93
C THR A 233 -0.08 7.46 28.33
N GLN A 234 -1.09 6.61 28.53
CA GLN A 234 -1.67 6.28 29.83
C GLN A 234 -0.89 5.12 30.49
N TYR A 235 -0.40 4.17 29.68
CA TYR A 235 0.36 3.02 30.16
C TYR A 235 1.85 3.33 30.39
N PHE A 236 2.43 4.18 29.54
CA PHE A 236 3.81 4.63 29.63
C PHE A 236 3.82 6.16 29.74
N ILE A 237 4.25 6.69 30.88
CA ILE A 237 4.24 8.15 31.12
C ILE A 237 5.37 8.83 30.34
N ASP A 238 6.52 8.16 30.23
CA ASP A 238 7.63 8.45 29.34
C ASP A 238 7.83 7.30 28.34
N SER A 239 8.33 7.63 27.14
CA SER A 239 8.61 6.66 26.09
C SER A 239 9.67 5.61 26.48
N SER A 240 10.49 5.87 27.50
CA SER A 240 11.53 4.98 28.01
C SER A 240 11.11 4.17 29.24
N ASP A 241 9.89 4.37 29.73
CA ASP A 241 9.39 3.69 30.93
C ASP A 241 9.29 2.17 30.73
N GLU A 242 9.48 1.46 31.84
CA GLU A 242 9.08 0.06 31.97
C GLU A 242 7.85 -0.02 32.89
N MET A 243 6.78 -0.62 32.40
CA MET A 243 5.55 -0.83 33.16
C MET A 243 5.65 -2.15 33.92
N GLY A 244 5.46 -2.09 35.25
CA GLY A 244 5.40 -3.28 36.10
C GLY A 244 4.11 -4.08 35.87
N LEU A 245 4.27 -5.38 35.66
CA LEU A 245 3.19 -6.35 35.57
C LEU A 245 3.25 -7.27 36.80
N ASN A 246 2.13 -7.89 37.14
CA ASN A 246 2.04 -8.89 38.21
C ASN A 246 0.90 -9.88 37.91
N PRO A 247 0.74 -10.97 38.68
CA PRO A 247 -0.26 -12.00 38.42
C PRO A 247 -1.71 -11.52 38.31
N SER A 248 -2.06 -10.33 38.81
CA SER A 248 -3.41 -9.78 38.68
C SER A 248 -3.78 -9.29 37.28
N PHE A 249 -2.80 -9.19 36.36
CA PHE A 249 -3.02 -8.86 34.96
C PHE A 249 -3.55 -10.06 34.15
N GLU A 250 -3.26 -11.29 34.60
CA GLU A 250 -3.61 -12.50 33.86
C GLU A 250 -5.06 -12.91 34.14
N PRO A 251 -5.97 -12.90 33.13
CA PRO A 251 -7.38 -13.18 33.33
C PRO A 251 -7.66 -14.58 33.89
N THR A 252 -6.82 -15.56 33.57
CA THR A 252 -7.03 -16.91 34.10
C THR A 252 -6.61 -17.02 35.55
N ASN A 253 -5.84 -16.10 36.13
CA ASN A 253 -5.33 -16.19 37.49
C ASN A 253 -6.41 -15.89 38.56
N SER A 254 -7.47 -16.69 38.56
CA SER A 254 -8.64 -16.55 39.42
C SER A 254 -8.89 -17.82 40.26
N VAL A 255 -9.61 -17.67 41.37
CA VAL A 255 -9.89 -18.74 42.35
C VAL A 255 -10.86 -19.82 41.84
N ASP A 256 -11.59 -19.55 40.76
CA ASP A 256 -12.64 -20.38 40.18
C ASP A 256 -12.20 -21.18 38.94
N VAL A 257 -10.94 -21.05 38.52
CA VAL A 257 -10.36 -21.82 37.41
C VAL A 257 -9.37 -22.86 37.96
N GLU A 258 -9.42 -24.10 37.45
CA GLU A 258 -8.55 -25.20 37.87
C GLU A 258 -7.13 -25.04 37.31
N HIS A 259 -6.33 -24.20 37.93
CA HIS A 259 -4.89 -24.06 37.71
C HIS A 259 -4.22 -23.58 39.00
N LYS A 260 -2.88 -23.53 39.03
CA LYS A 260 -2.14 -23.02 40.18
C LYS A 260 -2.34 -21.51 40.27
N VAL A 261 -3.31 -21.08 41.08
CA VAL A 261 -3.59 -19.67 41.35
C VAL A 261 -2.45 -19.05 42.16
N ILE A 262 -2.06 -17.81 41.85
CA ILE A 262 -0.95 -17.08 42.47
C ILE A 262 -1.44 -15.69 42.90
N GLU A 263 -1.14 -15.26 44.13
CA GLU A 263 -1.48 -13.90 44.57
C GLU A 263 -0.50 -12.85 43.98
N PRO A 264 -0.98 -11.65 43.58
CA PRO A 264 -2.38 -11.19 43.62
C PRO A 264 -3.24 -11.81 42.50
N TYR A 265 -4.51 -12.08 42.82
CA TYR A 265 -5.50 -12.63 41.88
C TYR A 265 -5.88 -11.62 40.79
N ALA A 266 -6.45 -12.13 39.70
CA ALA A 266 -6.94 -11.32 38.58
C ALA A 266 -7.79 -10.14 39.03
N ASP A 267 -7.39 -8.93 38.65
CA ASP A 267 -8.13 -7.69 38.86
C ASP A 267 -8.68 -7.20 37.52
N LEU A 268 -9.96 -6.83 37.49
CA LEU A 268 -10.64 -6.47 36.24
C LEU A 268 -9.98 -5.28 35.50
N ASN A 269 -9.40 -4.33 36.23
CA ASN A 269 -8.74 -3.18 35.60
C ASN A 269 -7.39 -3.61 35.03
N ASN A 270 -6.60 -4.38 35.78
CA ASN A 270 -5.31 -4.90 35.28
C ASN A 270 -5.49 -5.84 34.11
N VAL A 271 -6.51 -6.70 34.12
CA VAL A 271 -6.87 -7.57 32.99
C VAL A 271 -7.23 -6.76 31.75
N ALA A 272 -7.97 -5.66 31.89
CA ALA A 272 -8.31 -4.80 30.76
C ALA A 272 -7.05 -4.12 30.16
N ILE A 273 -6.15 -3.62 31.02
CA ILE A 273 -4.86 -3.07 30.58
C ILE A 273 -4.02 -4.14 29.89
N PHE A 274 -3.96 -5.34 30.47
CA PHE A 274 -3.19 -6.45 29.92
C PHE A 274 -3.68 -6.86 28.54
N SER A 275 -5.00 -6.93 28.33
CA SER A 275 -5.59 -7.19 27.03
C SER A 275 -5.14 -6.19 25.97
N ASP A 276 -5.05 -4.91 26.33
CA ASP A 276 -4.57 -3.87 25.43
C ASP A 276 -3.05 -3.97 25.20
N LEU A 277 -2.25 -4.25 26.23
CA LEU A 277 -0.81 -4.48 26.09
C LEU A 277 -0.49 -5.72 25.24
N GLN A 278 -1.27 -6.80 25.35
CA GLN A 278 -1.11 -7.99 24.51
C GLN A 278 -1.44 -7.70 23.04
N LYS A 279 -2.46 -6.88 22.74
CA LYS A 279 -2.73 -6.43 21.36
C LYS A 279 -1.57 -5.62 20.81
N LEU A 280 -0.98 -4.73 21.63
CA LEU A 280 0.16 -3.90 21.26
C LEU A 280 1.45 -4.74 21.08
N GLU A 281 1.63 -5.78 21.88
CA GLU A 281 2.74 -6.74 21.72
C GLU A 281 2.59 -7.57 20.46
N GLY A 282 1.36 -8.02 20.13
CA GLY A 282 1.08 -8.77 18.91
C GLY A 282 1.38 -8.02 17.60
N VAL A 283 1.50 -6.68 17.66
CA VAL A 283 1.95 -5.83 16.52
C VAL A 283 3.35 -5.24 16.72
N GLY A 284 4.09 -5.71 17.72
CA GLY A 284 5.47 -5.34 17.99
C GLY A 284 5.67 -3.92 18.54
N LEU A 285 4.65 -3.29 19.12
CA LEU A 285 4.76 -1.98 19.76
C LEU A 285 5.19 -2.07 21.22
N VAL A 286 4.77 -3.13 21.92
CA VAL A 286 5.18 -3.44 23.30
C VAL A 286 5.97 -4.75 23.30
N VAL A 287 6.89 -4.93 24.25
CA VAL A 287 7.63 -6.18 24.44
C VAL A 287 7.83 -6.46 25.94
N PRO A 288 7.73 -7.71 26.41
CA PRO A 288 8.09 -8.07 27.78
C PRO A 288 9.59 -7.88 28.04
N CYS A 289 9.96 -7.66 29.30
CA CYS A 289 11.34 -7.54 29.75
C CYS A 289 11.67 -8.66 30.73
N GLY A 290 12.76 -9.39 30.45
CA GLY A 290 13.22 -10.49 31.30
C GLY A 290 12.41 -11.79 31.16
N GLU A 291 11.44 -11.84 30.24
CA GLU A 291 10.63 -13.00 29.89
C GLU A 291 10.34 -13.00 28.39
N GLU A 292 10.02 -14.17 27.83
CA GLU A 292 9.74 -14.34 26.40
C GLU A 292 8.31 -13.90 26.00
N HIS A 293 7.33 -14.11 26.88
CA HIS A 293 5.92 -13.84 26.61
C HIS A 293 5.29 -12.94 27.67
N MET A 294 4.32 -12.11 27.26
CA MET A 294 3.58 -11.23 28.17
C MET A 294 2.95 -11.99 29.34
N TYR A 295 2.43 -13.20 29.10
CA TYR A 295 1.89 -14.09 30.14
C TYR A 295 2.90 -14.33 31.28
N TYR A 296 4.12 -14.76 30.94
CA TYR A 296 5.16 -15.00 31.94
C TYR A 296 5.63 -13.71 32.60
N ALA A 297 5.67 -12.60 31.85
CA ALA A 297 5.98 -11.30 32.42
C ALA A 297 4.97 -10.90 33.51
N ALA A 298 3.67 -11.15 33.30
CA ALA A 298 2.66 -10.96 34.34
C ALA A 298 2.84 -11.96 35.50
N MET A 299 2.85 -13.26 35.22
CA MET A 299 2.88 -14.31 36.25
C MET A 299 4.13 -14.29 37.12
N ASN A 300 5.28 -13.86 36.57
CA ASN A 300 6.55 -13.75 37.29
C ASN A 300 6.82 -12.32 37.81
N SER A 301 5.83 -11.42 37.75
CA SER A 301 5.93 -10.05 38.22
C SER A 301 7.11 -9.27 37.64
N LYS A 302 7.26 -9.33 36.32
CA LYS A 302 8.27 -8.63 35.52
C LYS A 302 7.69 -7.37 34.90
N THR A 303 8.41 -6.77 33.97
CA THR A 303 8.02 -5.52 33.31
C THR A 303 7.77 -5.73 31.82
N CYS A 304 7.13 -4.76 31.18
CA CYS A 304 7.11 -4.61 29.72
C CYS A 304 7.50 -3.17 29.34
N LYS A 305 7.95 -2.98 28.10
CA LYS A 305 8.34 -1.66 27.60
C LYS A 305 7.96 -1.44 26.14
N LEU A 306 8.03 -0.19 25.71
CA LEU A 306 7.87 0.17 24.30
C LEU A 306 9.08 -0.25 23.47
N THR A 307 8.81 -0.82 22.29
CA THR A 307 9.84 -1.02 21.26
C THR A 307 10.18 0.31 20.60
N SER A 308 11.17 0.33 19.69
CA SER A 308 11.44 1.53 18.88
C SER A 308 10.22 1.99 18.08
N ALA A 309 9.41 1.05 17.56
CA ALA A 309 8.14 1.35 16.90
C ALA A 309 7.10 1.84 17.92
N GLY A 310 7.00 1.20 19.09
CA GLY A 310 6.13 1.63 20.18
C GLY A 310 6.36 3.08 20.60
N ARG A 311 7.63 3.48 20.76
CA ARG A 311 8.01 4.85 21.08
C ARG A 311 7.62 5.85 20.02
N HIS A 312 7.69 5.46 18.74
CA HIS A 312 7.21 6.29 17.64
C HIS A 312 5.70 6.54 17.77
N TYR A 313 4.89 5.49 17.92
CA TYR A 313 3.43 5.63 18.06
C TYR A 313 3.04 6.35 19.36
N TRP A 314 3.74 6.11 20.46
CA TRP A 314 3.57 6.85 21.70
C TRP A 314 3.76 8.36 21.49
N ARG A 315 4.79 8.75 20.72
CA ARG A 315 5.03 10.16 20.39
C ARG A 315 3.90 10.74 19.53
N LEU A 316 3.42 9.99 18.52
CA LEU A 316 2.30 10.44 17.68
C LEU A 316 1.04 10.71 18.51
N VAL A 317 0.74 9.83 19.47
CA VAL A 317 -0.38 10.03 20.41
C VAL A 317 -0.13 11.23 21.32
N LYS A 318 1.09 11.37 21.85
CA LYS A 318 1.47 12.48 22.74
C LYS A 318 1.35 13.85 22.07
N GLU A 319 1.66 13.92 20.77
CA GLU A 319 1.57 15.12 19.93
C GLU A 319 0.17 15.31 19.29
N GLU A 320 -0.82 14.48 19.64
CA GLU A 320 -2.18 14.50 19.09
C GLU A 320 -2.24 14.38 17.55
N ILE A 321 -1.28 13.67 16.96
CA ILE A 321 -1.24 13.39 15.52
C ILE A 321 -2.22 12.26 15.16
N ILE A 322 -2.41 11.29 16.08
CA ILE A 322 -3.32 10.14 15.95
C ILE A 322 -4.18 9.96 17.20
#